data_AF-A0A936E4M5-F1
#
_entry.id   AF-A0A936E4M5-F1
#
_cell.length_a   1.000
_cell.length_b   1.000
_cell.length_c   1.000
_cell.angle_alpha   90.00
_cell.angle_beta   90.00
_cell.angle_gamma   90.00
#
_symmetry.space_group_name_H-M   'P 1'
#
loop_
_entity.id
_entity.type
_entity.pdbx_description
1 polymer ?
#
loop_
_entity_poly.entity_id
_entity_poly.type
_entity_poly.pdbx_seq_one_letter_code
_entity_poly.pdbx_strand_id
1 'polypeptide(L)'
;MAVWITAKRLSIDRFAQMVGRPWVDGAIQELMGIVRVFWPAKGGASYECTLNDHDYRMISLRYSCPLLARENILQGKVPTTPTSASIVAAFQTQEALKIIHNMELEPGKALLINGLTNDVYKTEYPIIPERIQSALEPVIELPQVNSQTTLGELLAIAREQLGDAAVLEFSHELVISVIDTTTGAEEFVFKRMARLSENVLQGTGGLERELNLTYRITGEEDFLGRTLADIDLPPLSIVRARAGETAVYLEMTGDKETFFNFR
;
A
#
# COMPACT_ATOMS: atom_id res chain seq x y z
N MET A 1 3.98 -10.54 -15.35
CA MET A 1 2.77 -10.61 -14.50
C MET A 1 3.06 -10.97 -13.04
N ALA A 2 3.85 -12.02 -12.73
CA ALA A 2 4.13 -12.46 -11.35
C ALA A 2 4.71 -11.36 -10.43
N VAL A 3 5.65 -10.55 -10.95
CA VAL A 3 6.29 -9.43 -10.23
C VAL A 3 5.27 -8.45 -9.64
N TRP A 4 4.25 -8.10 -10.41
CA TRP A 4 3.21 -7.15 -10.00
C TRP A 4 2.35 -7.70 -8.87
N ILE A 5 2.11 -9.00 -8.86
CA ILE A 5 1.30 -9.66 -7.84
C ILE A 5 2.08 -9.74 -6.53
N THR A 6 3.35 -10.16 -6.57
CA THR A 6 4.22 -10.22 -5.38
C THR A 6 4.37 -8.85 -4.74
N ALA A 7 4.63 -7.80 -5.52
CA ALA A 7 4.78 -6.45 -4.99
C ALA A 7 3.47 -5.87 -4.43
N LYS A 8 2.31 -6.25 -4.98
CA LYS A 8 1.00 -5.88 -4.42
C LYS A 8 0.73 -6.59 -3.09
N ARG A 9 1.02 -7.90 -3.01
CA ARG A 9 0.92 -8.69 -1.77
C ARG A 9 1.81 -8.13 -0.67
N LEU A 10 3.06 -7.79 -1.00
CA LEU A 10 3.98 -7.15 -0.06
C LEU A 10 3.43 -5.81 0.46
N SER A 11 2.84 -4.99 -0.40
CA SER A 11 2.22 -3.74 0.02
C SER A 11 1.05 -3.97 0.97
N ILE A 12 0.15 -4.92 0.67
CA ILE A 12 -0.99 -5.26 1.54
C ILE A 12 -0.49 -5.78 2.88
N ASP A 13 0.50 -6.67 2.88
CA ASP A 13 1.07 -7.24 4.09
C ASP A 13 1.66 -6.17 5.00
N ARG A 14 2.46 -5.24 4.45
CA ARG A 14 3.04 -4.14 5.23
C ARG A 14 1.96 -3.26 5.84
N PHE A 15 0.91 -2.91 5.09
CA PHE A 15 -0.21 -2.15 5.65
C PHE A 15 -0.96 -2.94 6.72
N ALA A 16 -1.25 -4.22 6.49
CA ALA A 16 -1.91 -5.09 7.46
C ALA A 16 -1.12 -5.17 8.77
N GLN A 17 0.20 -5.28 8.69
CA GLN A 17 1.11 -5.22 9.84
C GLN A 17 1.04 -3.87 10.57
N MET A 18 1.14 -2.78 9.83
CA MET A 18 1.06 -1.41 10.36
C MET A 18 -0.25 -1.13 11.10
N VAL A 19 -1.40 -1.64 10.62
CA VAL A 19 -2.71 -1.43 11.26
C VAL A 19 -3.19 -2.60 12.13
N GLY A 20 -2.36 -3.63 12.32
CA GLY A 20 -2.67 -4.81 13.13
C GLY A 20 -3.84 -5.67 12.63
N ARG A 21 -4.18 -5.62 11.33
CA ARG A 21 -5.33 -6.34 10.75
C ARG A 21 -4.91 -7.67 10.11
N PRO A 22 -5.74 -8.74 10.21
CA PRO A 22 -5.47 -9.98 9.50
C PRO A 22 -5.75 -9.85 8.01
N TRP A 23 -5.08 -10.66 7.20
CA TRP A 23 -5.45 -10.90 5.81
C TRP A 23 -5.19 -12.33 5.38
N VAL A 24 -5.98 -12.81 4.42
CA VAL A 24 -5.90 -14.18 3.89
C VAL A 24 -5.39 -14.11 2.45
N ASP A 25 -4.18 -14.64 2.24
CA ASP A 25 -3.58 -14.72 0.92
C ASP A 25 -3.87 -16.07 0.25
N GLY A 26 -4.09 -16.02 -1.05
CA GLY A 26 -4.25 -17.18 -1.90
C GLY A 26 -3.47 -17.01 -3.19
N ALA A 27 -2.77 -18.06 -3.61
CA ALA A 27 -2.11 -18.10 -4.91
C ALA A 27 -2.34 -19.44 -5.61
N ILE A 28 -2.33 -19.39 -6.93
CA ILE A 28 -2.49 -20.54 -7.81
C ILE A 28 -1.40 -20.55 -8.87
N GLN A 29 -1.03 -21.74 -9.30
CA GLN A 29 -0.19 -21.97 -10.47
C GLN A 29 -0.60 -23.30 -11.08
N GLU A 30 -1.23 -23.28 -12.25
CA GLU A 30 -1.75 -24.49 -12.90
C GLU A 30 -2.68 -25.30 -11.98
N LEU A 31 -2.23 -26.47 -11.53
CA LEU A 31 -2.93 -27.39 -10.62
C LEU A 31 -2.49 -27.23 -9.15
N MET A 32 -1.57 -26.31 -8.87
CA MET A 32 -1.08 -26.02 -7.53
C MET A 32 -1.84 -24.85 -6.91
N GLY A 33 -2.01 -24.91 -5.59
CA GLY A 33 -2.63 -23.87 -4.80
C GLY A 33 -1.91 -23.67 -3.46
N ILE A 34 -2.00 -22.46 -2.93
CA ILE A 34 -1.53 -22.14 -1.58
C ILE A 34 -2.51 -21.16 -0.92
N VAL A 35 -2.81 -21.39 0.36
CA VAL A 35 -3.59 -20.49 1.21
C VAL A 35 -2.80 -20.18 2.47
N ARG A 36 -2.74 -18.90 2.84
CA ARG A 36 -1.95 -18.39 3.96
C ARG A 36 -2.75 -17.39 4.75
N VAL A 37 -2.62 -17.43 6.06
CA VAL A 37 -3.17 -16.43 6.96
C VAL A 37 -2.01 -15.67 7.59
N PHE A 38 -2.08 -14.34 7.51
CA PHE A 38 -1.15 -13.47 8.21
C PHE A 38 -1.95 -12.60 9.17
N TRP A 39 -1.57 -12.64 10.46
CA TRP A 39 -2.26 -11.88 11.49
C TRP A 39 -1.26 -11.29 12.48
N PRO A 40 -0.86 -10.02 12.30
CA PRO A 40 0.15 -9.35 13.13
C PRO A 40 -0.16 -9.42 14.63
N ALA A 41 -1.42 -9.16 15.02
CA ALA A 41 -1.85 -9.19 16.41
C ALA A 41 -1.83 -10.58 17.07
N LYS A 42 -1.69 -11.66 16.30
CA LYS A 42 -1.55 -13.05 16.79
C LYS A 42 -0.12 -13.58 16.66
N GLY A 43 0.80 -12.79 16.10
CA GLY A 43 2.18 -13.19 15.82
C GLY A 43 2.31 -14.12 14.61
N GLY A 44 3.51 -14.69 14.45
CA GLY A 44 3.86 -15.56 13.32
C GLY A 44 4.66 -14.83 12.23
N ALA A 45 5.02 -15.56 11.18
CA ALA A 45 5.73 -15.02 10.03
C ALA A 45 4.85 -14.06 9.23
N SER A 46 5.42 -12.99 8.69
CA SER A 46 4.74 -12.11 7.72
C SER A 46 4.84 -12.66 6.30
N TYR A 47 4.11 -12.07 5.34
CA TYR A 47 4.33 -12.39 3.93
C TYR A 47 5.76 -12.10 3.50
N GLU A 48 6.36 -11.01 4.00
CA GLU A 48 7.73 -10.61 3.69
C GLU A 48 8.76 -11.65 4.18
N CYS A 49 8.49 -12.36 5.29
CA CYS A 49 9.30 -13.51 5.73
C CYS A 49 9.34 -14.65 4.70
N THR A 50 8.35 -14.75 3.81
CA THR A 50 8.29 -15.81 2.77
C THR A 50 9.07 -15.49 1.50
N LEU A 51 9.55 -14.25 1.35
CA LEU A 51 10.25 -13.78 0.15
C LEU A 51 11.73 -14.18 0.15
N ASN A 52 12.25 -14.51 -1.03
CA ASN A 52 13.69 -14.75 -1.24
C ASN A 52 14.36 -13.60 -2.01
N ASP A 53 15.68 -13.67 -2.17
CA ASP A 53 16.46 -12.63 -2.87
C ASP A 53 16.06 -12.45 -4.34
N HIS A 54 15.58 -13.51 -4.99
CA HIS A 54 15.04 -13.40 -6.34
C HIS A 54 13.74 -12.57 -6.34
N ASP A 55 12.83 -12.81 -5.40
CA ASP A 55 11.62 -12.00 -5.26
C ASP A 55 11.95 -10.53 -5.04
N TYR A 56 12.93 -10.22 -4.19
CA TYR A 56 13.39 -8.85 -3.97
C TYR A 56 13.96 -8.20 -5.23
N ARG A 57 14.78 -8.92 -6.01
CA ARG A 57 15.28 -8.41 -7.30
C ARG A 57 14.15 -8.12 -8.29
N MET A 58 13.12 -8.97 -8.32
CA MET A 58 11.97 -8.74 -9.17
C MET A 58 11.15 -7.53 -8.68
N ILE A 59 10.95 -7.41 -7.38
CA ILE A 59 10.24 -6.28 -6.77
C ILE A 59 11.01 -4.96 -6.98
N SER A 60 12.33 -4.96 -6.86
CA SER A 60 13.15 -3.76 -7.08
C SER A 60 13.06 -3.25 -8.51
N LEU A 61 12.99 -4.15 -9.51
CA LEU A 61 12.75 -3.77 -10.91
C LEU A 61 11.44 -2.99 -11.10
N ARG A 62 10.43 -3.21 -10.25
CA ARG A 62 9.18 -2.43 -10.26
C ARG A 62 9.37 -1.04 -9.65
N TYR A 63 10.08 -0.94 -8.53
CA TYR A 63 10.24 0.30 -7.78
C TYR A 63 11.26 1.26 -8.41
N SER A 64 12.24 0.76 -9.17
CA SER A 64 13.31 1.57 -9.76
C SER A 64 12.84 2.58 -10.82
N CYS A 65 11.74 2.31 -11.51
CA CYS A 65 11.04 3.30 -12.32
C CYS A 65 9.61 2.80 -12.58
N PRO A 66 8.59 3.34 -11.90
CA PRO A 66 7.20 2.86 -12.01
C PRO A 66 6.65 2.84 -13.45
N LEU A 67 7.19 3.69 -14.33
CA LEU A 67 6.77 3.85 -15.72
C LEU A 67 7.53 2.89 -16.66
N LEU A 68 8.87 2.92 -16.69
CA LEU A 68 9.70 2.04 -17.53
C LEU A 68 9.55 0.53 -17.20
N ALA A 69 9.22 0.18 -15.95
CA ALA A 69 9.03 -1.21 -15.53
C ALA A 69 7.73 -1.84 -16.07
N ARG A 70 6.78 -1.02 -16.54
CA ARG A 70 5.44 -1.46 -16.98
C ARG A 70 5.48 -2.21 -18.31
N GLU A 71 6.32 -1.80 -19.25
CA GLU A 71 6.41 -2.42 -20.58
C GLU A 71 7.24 -3.70 -20.60
N ASN A 72 8.37 -3.74 -19.89
CA ASN A 72 9.34 -4.84 -19.96
C ASN A 72 8.87 -6.17 -19.30
N ILE A 73 7.82 -6.16 -18.48
CA ILE A 73 7.44 -7.32 -17.61
C ILE A 73 6.12 -8.00 -18.07
N LEU A 74 5.51 -7.53 -19.15
CA LEU A 74 4.21 -8.00 -19.65
C LEU A 74 4.26 -9.35 -20.41
N GLN A 75 5.42 -9.95 -20.64
CA GLN A 75 5.55 -11.12 -21.51
C GLN A 75 5.25 -12.49 -20.87
N GLY A 76 5.09 -12.60 -19.55
CA GLY A 76 4.83 -13.88 -18.88
C GLY A 76 3.36 -14.11 -18.54
N LYS A 77 2.68 -15.01 -19.27
CA LYS A 77 1.37 -15.57 -18.89
C LYS A 77 1.57 -16.76 -17.95
N VAL A 78 0.80 -16.84 -16.87
CA VAL A 78 0.77 -18.00 -15.96
C VAL A 78 -0.50 -18.80 -16.25
N PRO A 79 -0.43 -20.09 -16.61
CA PRO A 79 -1.64 -20.88 -16.85
C PRO A 79 -2.50 -20.94 -15.59
N THR A 80 -3.77 -20.59 -15.75
CA THR A 80 -4.75 -20.50 -14.65
C THR A 80 -5.86 -21.51 -14.90
N THR A 81 -6.10 -22.42 -13.96
CA THR A 81 -7.20 -23.41 -14.08
C THR A 81 -8.35 -23.03 -13.16
N PRO A 82 -9.62 -23.06 -13.63
CA PRO A 82 -10.78 -22.77 -12.78
C PRO A 82 -10.87 -23.70 -11.56
N THR A 83 -10.43 -24.94 -11.71
CA THR A 83 -10.45 -25.94 -10.64
C THR A 83 -9.54 -25.55 -9.48
N SER A 84 -8.25 -25.25 -9.72
CA SER A 84 -7.34 -24.83 -8.64
C SER A 84 -7.77 -23.51 -8.00
N ALA A 85 -8.28 -22.57 -8.82
CA ALA A 85 -8.86 -21.32 -8.32
C ALA A 85 -10.04 -21.56 -7.37
N SER A 86 -10.96 -22.47 -7.71
CA SER A 86 -12.12 -22.79 -6.87
C SER A 86 -11.73 -23.41 -5.53
N ILE A 87 -10.73 -24.31 -5.52
CA ILE A 87 -10.26 -24.97 -4.29
C ILE A 87 -9.56 -23.96 -3.39
N VAL A 88 -8.65 -23.14 -3.94
CA VAL A 88 -7.95 -22.09 -3.19
C VAL A 88 -8.94 -21.08 -2.62
N ALA A 89 -9.90 -20.61 -3.42
CA ALA A 89 -10.92 -19.67 -2.96
C ALA A 89 -11.80 -20.25 -1.83
N ALA A 90 -12.12 -21.55 -1.88
CA ALA A 90 -12.88 -22.23 -0.83
C ALA A 90 -12.12 -22.21 0.50
N PHE A 91 -10.84 -22.58 0.49
CA PHE A 91 -10.00 -22.54 1.69
C PHE A 91 -9.76 -21.10 2.17
N GLN A 92 -9.52 -20.13 1.28
CA GLN A 92 -9.41 -18.72 1.67
C GLN A 92 -10.67 -18.22 2.38
N THR A 93 -11.85 -18.56 1.84
CA THR A 93 -13.13 -18.18 2.44
C THR A 93 -13.33 -18.85 3.80
N GLN A 94 -12.92 -20.11 3.93
CA GLN A 94 -12.95 -20.81 5.21
C GLN A 94 -12.08 -20.12 6.27
N GLU A 95 -10.84 -19.72 5.94
CA GLU A 95 -9.98 -18.97 6.86
C GLU A 95 -10.56 -17.58 7.20
N ALA A 96 -11.17 -16.89 6.22
CA ALA A 96 -11.85 -15.63 6.46
C ALA A 96 -13.04 -15.78 7.42
N LEU A 97 -13.84 -16.84 7.28
CA LEU A 97 -14.94 -17.14 8.21
C LEU A 97 -14.43 -17.43 9.62
N LYS A 98 -13.33 -18.18 9.75
CA LYS A 98 -12.70 -18.41 11.06
C LYS A 98 -12.26 -17.11 11.72
N ILE A 99 -11.69 -16.16 10.96
CA ILE A 99 -11.35 -14.82 11.47
C ILE A 99 -12.61 -14.11 11.99
N ILE A 100 -13.68 -14.06 11.19
CA ILE A 100 -14.94 -13.36 11.53
C ILE A 100 -15.59 -13.96 12.78
N HIS A 101 -15.58 -15.28 12.91
CA HIS A 101 -16.18 -16.01 14.02
C HIS A 101 -15.22 -16.23 15.20
N ASN A 102 -14.03 -15.62 15.19
CA ASN A 102 -13.01 -15.75 16.23
C ASN A 102 -12.67 -17.22 16.58
N MET A 103 -12.55 -18.05 15.54
CA MET A 103 -12.16 -19.45 15.64
C MET A 103 -10.63 -19.60 15.64
N GLU A 104 -10.16 -20.82 15.92
CA GLU A 104 -8.73 -21.14 15.88
C GLU A 104 -8.16 -21.00 14.46
N LEU A 105 -6.98 -20.41 14.38
CA LEU A 105 -6.23 -20.10 13.16
C LEU A 105 -4.75 -20.40 13.39
N GLU A 106 -4.01 -20.55 12.29
CA GLU A 106 -2.56 -20.75 12.32
C GLU A 106 -1.84 -19.70 11.48
N PRO A 107 -1.70 -18.45 11.98
CA PRO A 107 -0.97 -17.40 11.28
C PRO A 107 0.48 -17.81 10.99
N GLY A 108 1.00 -17.42 9.83
CA GLY A 108 2.38 -17.75 9.42
C GLY A 108 2.56 -19.19 8.94
N LYS A 109 1.48 -19.97 8.82
CA LYS A 109 1.48 -21.28 8.15
C LYS A 109 0.84 -21.20 6.76
N ALA A 110 1.24 -22.11 5.89
CA ALA A 110 0.69 -22.26 4.55
C ALA A 110 0.00 -23.61 4.41
N LEU A 111 -1.21 -23.61 3.88
CA LEU A 111 -1.88 -24.79 3.35
C LEU A 111 -1.53 -24.92 1.87
N LEU A 112 -0.80 -25.97 1.50
CA LEU A 112 -0.44 -26.28 0.11
C LEU A 112 -1.38 -27.33 -0.46
N ILE A 113 -1.77 -27.12 -1.71
CA ILE A 113 -2.62 -28.01 -2.50
C ILE A 113 -1.84 -28.43 -3.73
N ASN A 114 -1.55 -29.72 -3.85
CA ASN A 114 -0.92 -30.30 -5.03
C ASN A 114 -1.95 -31.06 -5.85
N GLY A 115 -2.48 -30.44 -6.92
CA GLY A 115 -3.46 -31.07 -7.79
C GLY A 115 -2.91 -32.10 -8.79
N LEU A 116 -1.59 -32.33 -8.84
CA LEU A 116 -1.03 -33.43 -9.64
C LEU A 116 -1.13 -34.76 -8.89
N THR A 117 -0.88 -34.74 -7.58
CA THR A 117 -0.94 -35.94 -6.71
C THR A 117 -2.20 -35.99 -5.84
N ASN A 118 -2.98 -34.90 -5.81
CA ASN A 118 -4.12 -34.66 -4.91
C ASN A 118 -3.76 -34.63 -3.42
N ASP A 119 -2.54 -34.18 -3.11
CA ASP A 119 -2.09 -34.00 -1.73
C ASP A 119 -2.47 -32.62 -1.20
N VAL A 120 -2.86 -32.56 0.08
CA VAL A 120 -3.07 -31.32 0.82
C VAL A 120 -2.31 -31.42 2.14
N TYR A 121 -1.41 -30.47 2.38
CA TYR A 121 -0.55 -30.48 3.57
C TYR A 121 -0.22 -29.06 4.02
N LYS A 122 0.27 -28.94 5.26
CA LYS A 122 0.67 -27.65 5.84
C LYS A 122 2.18 -27.53 5.93
N THR A 123 2.68 -26.31 5.81
CA THR A 123 4.05 -25.93 6.14
C THR A 123 4.06 -24.69 7.03
N GLU A 124 5.16 -24.46 7.74
CA GLU A 124 5.36 -23.31 8.60
C GLU A 124 6.51 -22.46 8.08
N TYR A 125 6.34 -21.14 8.09
CA TYR A 125 7.37 -20.21 7.66
C TYR A 125 8.24 -19.78 8.83
N PRO A 126 9.55 -19.54 8.60
CA PRO A 126 10.41 -18.95 9.62
C PRO A 126 9.99 -17.51 9.89
N ILE A 127 10.12 -17.09 11.15
CA ILE A 127 9.95 -15.69 11.54
C ILE A 127 11.30 -15.00 11.36
N ILE A 128 11.31 -13.92 10.56
CA ILE A 128 12.48 -13.07 10.33
C ILE A 128 12.14 -11.69 10.92
N PRO A 129 12.63 -11.33 12.11
CA PRO A 129 12.23 -10.11 12.83
C PRO A 129 12.39 -8.83 12.00
N GLU A 130 13.44 -8.72 11.18
CA GLU A 130 13.74 -7.55 10.34
C GLU A 130 12.72 -7.36 9.21
N ARG A 131 11.86 -8.36 8.96
CA ARG A 131 10.80 -8.35 7.95
C ARG A 131 9.40 -8.21 8.57
N ILE A 132 9.35 -7.84 9.85
CA ILE A 132 8.13 -7.49 10.57
C ILE A 132 8.08 -5.96 10.70
N GLN A 133 7.02 -5.36 10.16
CA GLN A 133 6.75 -3.93 10.25
C GLN A 133 6.21 -3.58 11.64
N SER A 134 6.60 -2.42 12.14
CA SER A 134 6.06 -1.88 13.38
C SER A 134 4.62 -1.39 13.18
N ALA A 135 3.80 -1.53 14.23
CA ALA A 135 2.45 -0.98 14.25
C ALA A 135 2.50 0.56 14.24
N LEU A 136 1.51 1.18 13.61
CA LEU A 136 1.28 2.62 13.70
C LEU A 136 0.58 2.87 15.03
N GLU A 137 1.27 3.46 16.00
CA GLU A 137 0.69 3.75 17.31
C GLU A 137 1.16 5.12 17.84
N PRO A 138 0.24 5.98 18.33
CA PRO A 138 -1.21 5.83 18.28
C PRO A 138 -1.79 6.24 16.91
N VAL A 139 -2.84 5.53 16.46
CA VAL A 139 -3.72 6.01 15.38
C VAL A 139 -4.89 6.75 16.00
N ILE A 140 -5.06 8.01 15.61
CA ILE A 140 -6.12 8.93 16.04
C ILE A 140 -7.13 9.04 14.90
N GLU A 141 -8.33 8.52 15.12
CA GLU A 141 -9.45 8.68 14.18
C GLU A 141 -9.98 10.12 14.23
N LEU A 142 -10.08 10.76 13.06
CA LEU A 142 -10.56 12.12 12.86
C LEU A 142 -11.86 12.12 12.06
N PRO A 143 -13.03 11.95 12.71
CA PRO A 143 -14.32 11.94 12.03
C PRO A 143 -14.69 13.30 11.40
N GLN A 144 -14.06 14.38 11.86
CA GLN A 144 -14.23 15.71 11.30
C GLN A 144 -13.41 15.95 10.02
N VAL A 145 -12.40 15.12 9.75
CA VAL A 145 -11.53 15.27 8.57
C VAL A 145 -12.04 14.39 7.44
N ASN A 146 -12.27 15.01 6.30
CA ASN A 146 -12.75 14.37 5.08
C ASN A 146 -11.99 14.90 3.85
N SER A 147 -12.34 14.41 2.67
CA SER A 147 -11.73 14.76 1.39
C SER A 147 -11.76 16.25 1.05
N GLN A 148 -12.67 17.03 1.63
CA GLN A 148 -12.78 18.48 1.45
C GLN A 148 -11.97 19.28 2.47
N THR A 149 -11.46 18.65 3.53
CA THR A 149 -10.55 19.30 4.48
C THR A 149 -9.28 19.74 3.75
N THR A 150 -8.74 20.89 4.10
CA THR A 150 -7.52 21.43 3.51
C THR A 150 -6.26 20.89 4.18
N LEU A 151 -5.13 20.96 3.48
CA LEU A 151 -3.81 20.65 4.05
C LEU A 151 -3.50 21.53 5.27
N GLY A 152 -3.85 22.82 5.20
CA GLY A 152 -3.68 23.76 6.31
C GLY A 152 -4.50 23.38 7.55
N GLU A 153 -5.76 22.95 7.36
CA GLU A 153 -6.61 22.47 8.46
C GLU A 153 -6.06 21.18 9.07
N LEU A 154 -5.62 20.21 8.26
CA LEU A 154 -5.01 18.98 8.76
C LEU A 154 -3.71 19.26 9.53
N LEU A 155 -2.89 20.20 9.04
CA LEU A 155 -1.67 20.63 9.72
C LEU A 155 -2.00 21.34 11.05
N ALA A 156 -3.05 22.15 11.10
CA ALA A 156 -3.51 22.77 12.34
C ALA A 156 -3.92 21.71 13.38
N ILE A 157 -4.64 20.67 12.98
CA ILE A 157 -4.97 19.53 13.85
C ILE A 157 -3.70 18.82 14.35
N ALA A 158 -2.72 18.61 13.47
CA ALA A 158 -1.43 18.03 13.88
C ALA A 158 -0.70 18.90 14.91
N ARG A 159 -0.72 20.22 14.74
CA ARG A 159 -0.09 21.18 15.67
C ARG A 159 -0.84 21.28 17.01
N GLU A 160 -2.16 21.12 17.02
CA GLU A 160 -2.92 21.02 18.26
C GLU A 160 -2.50 19.80 19.09
N GLN A 161 -2.19 18.68 18.43
CA GLN A 161 -1.80 17.42 19.08
C GLN A 161 -0.33 17.39 19.52
N LEU A 162 0.58 17.94 18.70
CA LEU A 162 2.03 17.78 18.87
C LEU A 162 2.80 19.09 19.10
N GLY A 163 2.13 20.24 19.06
CA GLY A 163 2.72 21.58 19.15
C GLY A 163 3.07 22.19 17.80
N ASP A 164 3.43 23.48 17.80
CA ASP A 164 3.60 24.29 16.57
C ASP A 164 4.67 23.76 15.60
N ALA A 165 5.65 23.00 16.10
CA ALA A 165 6.70 22.39 15.30
C ALA A 165 6.24 21.14 14.51
N ALA A 166 4.97 20.74 14.64
CA ALA A 166 4.45 19.57 13.95
C ALA A 166 4.44 19.76 12.42
N VAL A 167 4.80 18.68 11.73
CA VAL A 167 4.76 18.56 10.27
C VAL A 167 3.94 17.35 9.87
N LEU A 168 3.39 17.36 8.66
CA LEU A 168 2.75 16.17 8.07
C LEU A 168 3.75 15.43 7.20
N GLU A 169 3.71 14.10 7.27
CA GLU A 169 4.51 13.18 6.45
C GLU A 169 3.60 12.13 5.81
N PHE A 170 3.68 12.02 4.49
CA PHE A 170 2.94 11.04 3.70
C PHE A 170 3.77 9.77 3.49
N SER A 171 3.08 8.64 3.38
CA SER A 171 3.69 7.33 3.07
C SER A 171 4.16 7.19 1.61
N HIS A 172 3.91 8.21 0.80
CA HIS A 172 4.19 8.25 -0.63
C HIS A 172 4.58 9.66 -1.06
N GLU A 173 5.26 9.75 -2.20
CA GLU A 173 5.60 11.03 -2.81
C GLU A 173 4.39 11.64 -3.52
N LEU A 174 4.15 12.90 -3.22
CA LEU A 174 3.21 13.79 -3.89
C LEU A 174 3.96 14.59 -4.95
N VAL A 175 3.48 14.53 -6.19
CA VAL A 175 4.00 15.37 -7.28
C VAL A 175 3.28 16.71 -7.21
N ILE A 176 3.99 17.75 -6.80
CA ILE A 176 3.48 19.12 -6.69
C ILE A 176 3.30 19.68 -8.10
N SER A 177 4.38 19.67 -8.86
CA SER A 177 4.46 20.27 -10.19
C SER A 177 5.43 19.52 -11.10
N VAL A 178 5.34 19.85 -12.38
CA VAL A 178 6.16 19.31 -13.44
C VAL A 178 6.75 20.48 -14.21
N ILE A 179 8.07 20.51 -14.36
CA ILE A 179 8.82 21.63 -14.93
C ILE A 179 9.38 21.21 -16.29
N ASP A 180 9.01 21.91 -17.33
CA ASP A 180 9.57 21.69 -18.67
C ASP A 180 11.01 22.23 -18.72
N THR A 181 11.98 21.33 -18.95
CA THR A 181 13.42 21.65 -18.92
C THR A 181 13.88 22.51 -20.09
N THR A 182 13.10 22.59 -21.17
CA THR A 182 13.40 23.41 -22.36
C THR A 182 12.89 24.84 -22.19
N THR A 183 11.69 25.01 -21.64
CA THR A 183 10.99 26.30 -21.57
C THR A 183 11.01 26.91 -20.18
N GLY A 184 11.29 26.13 -19.14
CA GLY A 184 11.17 26.51 -17.74
C GLY A 184 9.73 26.66 -17.26
N ALA A 185 8.73 26.27 -18.07
CA ALA A 185 7.33 26.37 -17.70
C ALA A 185 6.98 25.33 -16.62
N GLU A 186 6.38 25.79 -15.52
CA GLU A 186 5.92 24.94 -14.42
C GLU A 186 4.42 24.71 -14.49
N GLU A 187 4.01 23.44 -14.44
CA GLU A 187 2.62 23.01 -14.40
C GLU A 187 2.34 22.28 -13.09
N PHE A 188 1.38 22.79 -12.30
CA PHE A 188 0.97 22.16 -11.05
C PHE A 188 0.04 20.96 -11.28
N VAL A 189 0.37 19.82 -10.68
CA VAL A 189 -0.34 18.55 -10.92
C VAL A 189 -0.99 17.97 -9.67
N PHE A 190 -0.33 18.05 -8.51
CA PHE A 190 -0.82 17.55 -7.21
C PHE A 190 -1.38 16.12 -7.27
N LYS A 191 -0.60 15.19 -7.83
CA LYS A 191 -0.99 13.77 -7.94
C LYS A 191 0.04 12.87 -7.33
N ARG A 192 -0.40 11.69 -6.88
CA ARG A 192 0.54 10.61 -6.57
C ARG A 192 1.29 10.19 -7.82
N MET A 193 2.59 9.96 -7.68
CA MET A 193 3.44 9.49 -8.78
C MET A 193 2.86 8.24 -9.47
N ALA A 194 2.25 7.32 -8.71
CA ALA A 194 1.64 6.11 -9.23
C ALA A 194 0.44 6.33 -10.18
N ARG A 195 -0.16 7.54 -10.20
CA ARG A 195 -1.29 7.91 -11.08
C ARG A 195 -0.85 8.76 -12.28
N LEU A 196 0.42 9.14 -12.38
CA LEU A 196 0.92 9.88 -13.54
C LEU A 196 1.03 8.95 -14.75
N SER A 197 0.62 9.45 -15.91
CA SER A 197 0.88 8.81 -17.21
C SER A 197 2.14 9.40 -17.83
N GLU A 198 2.85 8.62 -18.66
CA GLU A 198 4.06 9.08 -19.37
C GLU A 198 3.85 10.37 -20.16
N ASN A 199 2.65 10.59 -20.71
CA ASN A 199 2.33 11.82 -21.44
C ASN A 199 2.50 13.10 -20.61
N VAL A 200 2.39 13.03 -19.28
CA VAL A 200 2.58 14.18 -18.38
C VAL A 200 4.06 14.52 -18.22
N LEU A 201 4.95 13.55 -18.45
CA LEU A 201 6.40 13.72 -18.36
C LEU A 201 7.03 14.15 -19.69
N GLN A 202 6.28 14.12 -20.80
CA GLN A 202 6.79 14.54 -22.09
C GLN A 202 6.81 16.07 -22.18
N GLY A 203 8.01 16.62 -22.23
CA GLY A 203 8.26 18.05 -22.43
C GLY A 203 8.25 18.43 -23.90
N THR A 204 8.34 19.73 -24.14
CA THR A 204 8.53 20.29 -25.47
C THR A 204 9.89 19.88 -26.04
N GLY A 205 9.91 19.52 -27.32
CA GLY A 205 11.14 19.10 -28.01
C GLY A 205 11.59 17.66 -27.73
N GLY A 206 10.78 16.84 -27.06
CA GLY A 206 11.09 15.43 -26.79
C GLY A 206 12.01 15.21 -25.58
N LEU A 207 12.28 16.26 -24.79
CA LEU A 207 12.98 16.18 -23.51
C LEU A 207 11.98 15.85 -22.39
N GLU A 208 12.44 15.14 -21.37
CA GLU A 208 11.63 14.84 -20.18
C GLU A 208 11.47 16.09 -19.30
N ARG A 209 10.29 16.23 -18.71
CA ARG A 209 10.02 17.24 -17.69
C ARG A 209 10.54 16.77 -16.33
N GLU A 210 11.02 17.71 -15.53
CA GLU A 210 11.48 17.46 -14.16
C GLU A 210 10.29 17.44 -13.19
N LEU A 211 10.35 16.57 -12.18
CA LEU A 211 9.30 16.42 -11.17
C LEU A 211 9.67 17.16 -9.88
N ASN A 212 8.80 18.07 -9.43
CA ASN A 212 8.88 18.63 -8.09
C ASN A 212 8.05 17.77 -7.13
N LEU A 213 8.73 17.10 -6.21
CA LEU A 213 8.16 16.11 -5.31
C LEU A 213 8.24 16.58 -3.86
N THR A 214 7.21 16.26 -3.08
CA THR A 214 7.29 16.30 -1.62
C THR A 214 6.64 15.08 -1.00
N TYR A 215 7.08 14.71 0.19
CA TYR A 215 6.35 13.81 1.08
C TYR A 215 6.03 14.49 2.41
N ARG A 216 6.41 15.75 2.58
CA ARG A 216 6.37 16.48 3.85
C ARG A 216 5.72 17.85 3.68
N ILE A 217 4.86 18.22 4.62
CA ILE A 217 4.22 19.54 4.68
C ILE A 217 4.62 20.20 5.99
N THR A 218 5.27 21.35 5.91
CA THR A 218 5.80 22.08 7.07
C THR A 218 4.91 23.25 7.49
N GLY A 219 4.07 23.75 6.59
CA GLY A 219 3.26 24.95 6.77
C GLY A 219 3.83 26.20 6.09
N GLU A 220 4.90 26.06 5.32
CA GLU A 220 5.48 27.14 4.51
C GLU A 220 4.98 27.11 3.06
N GLU A 221 4.25 26.05 2.69
CA GLU A 221 3.82 25.79 1.32
C GLU A 221 2.69 26.72 0.87
N ASP A 222 2.77 27.14 -0.39
CA ASP A 222 1.84 28.04 -1.08
C ASP A 222 0.46 27.39 -1.31
N PHE A 223 0.38 26.06 -1.19
CA PHE A 223 -0.76 25.24 -1.56
C PHE A 223 -1.48 24.63 -0.34
N LEU A 224 -1.27 25.16 0.87
CA LEU A 224 -1.96 24.71 2.08
C LEU A 224 -3.50 24.84 2.00
N GLY A 225 -4.01 25.75 1.16
CA GLY A 225 -5.45 25.90 0.92
C GLY A 225 -6.07 24.81 0.05
N ARG A 226 -5.28 23.88 -0.51
CA ARG A 226 -5.80 22.75 -1.29
C ARG A 226 -6.44 21.70 -0.40
N THR A 227 -7.51 21.10 -0.90
CA THR A 227 -8.18 19.99 -0.21
C THR A 227 -7.36 18.70 -0.29
N LEU A 228 -7.62 17.75 0.61
CA LEU A 228 -7.02 16.43 0.56
C LEU A 228 -7.37 15.69 -0.75
N ALA A 229 -8.57 15.91 -1.30
CA ALA A 229 -8.94 15.42 -2.61
C ALA A 229 -8.10 16.02 -3.74
N ASP A 230 -7.81 17.33 -3.68
CA ASP A 230 -7.03 18.04 -4.70
C ASP A 230 -5.59 17.52 -4.82
N ILE A 231 -5.05 17.00 -3.72
CA ILE A 231 -3.71 16.39 -3.68
C ILE A 231 -3.73 14.86 -3.87
N ASP A 232 -4.86 14.31 -4.33
CA ASP A 232 -5.03 12.88 -4.59
C ASP A 232 -4.78 11.99 -3.34
N LEU A 233 -5.10 12.50 -2.15
CA LEU A 233 -5.10 11.72 -0.93
C LEU A 233 -6.43 10.95 -0.81
N PRO A 234 -6.42 9.60 -0.82
CA PRO A 234 -7.66 8.83 -0.75
C PRO A 234 -8.40 9.03 0.57
N PRO A 235 -9.74 8.94 0.58
CA PRO A 235 -10.52 8.81 1.81
C PRO A 235 -10.00 7.69 2.71
N LEU A 236 -10.13 7.86 4.03
CA LEU A 236 -9.65 6.90 5.04
C LEU A 236 -8.13 6.67 5.04
N SER A 237 -7.37 7.55 4.42
CA SER A 237 -5.91 7.48 4.51
C SER A 237 -5.44 7.76 5.95
N ILE A 238 -4.25 7.28 6.26
CA ILE A 238 -3.54 7.58 7.50
C ILE A 238 -2.34 8.45 7.16
N VAL A 239 -2.24 9.62 7.77
CA VAL A 239 -1.12 10.57 7.59
C VAL A 239 -0.33 10.64 8.89
N ARG A 240 1.00 10.60 8.81
CA ARG A 240 1.85 10.74 9.98
C ARG A 240 2.00 12.22 10.30
N ALA A 241 1.69 12.62 11.52
CA ALA A 241 2.09 13.91 12.07
C ALA A 241 3.33 13.69 12.96
N ARG A 242 4.33 14.56 12.84
CA ARG A 242 5.59 14.43 13.58
C ARG A 242 6.08 15.75 14.14
N ALA A 243 6.53 15.74 15.39
CA ALA A 243 7.26 16.83 16.03
C ALA A 243 8.50 16.25 16.73
N GLY A 244 9.68 16.50 16.15
CA GLY A 244 10.93 15.89 16.59
C GLY A 244 10.89 14.36 16.50
N GLU A 245 11.06 13.71 17.65
CA GLU A 245 11.02 12.24 17.82
C GLU A 245 9.59 11.70 18.05
N THR A 246 8.62 12.57 18.34
CA THR A 246 7.24 12.14 18.61
C THR A 246 6.44 12.12 17.32
N ALA A 247 5.71 11.04 17.07
CA ALA A 247 4.79 10.95 15.95
C ALA A 247 3.43 10.41 16.40
N VAL A 248 2.37 10.90 15.76
CA VAL A 248 1.02 10.33 15.83
C VAL A 248 0.51 10.09 14.42
N TYR A 249 -0.44 9.18 14.27
CA TYR A 249 -0.98 8.82 12.97
C TYR A 249 -2.44 9.26 12.90
N LEU A 250 -2.76 10.13 11.95
CA LEU A 250 -4.07 10.75 11.81
C LEU A 250 -4.87 9.99 10.74
N GLU A 251 -5.93 9.29 11.14
CA GLU A 251 -6.82 8.56 10.23
C GLU A 251 -8.05 9.42 9.90
N MET A 252 -8.26 9.70 8.61
CA MET A 252 -9.30 10.64 8.17
C MET A 252 -10.61 9.92 7.91
N THR A 253 -11.42 9.76 8.96
CA THR A 253 -12.61 8.90 8.95
C THR A 253 -13.90 9.60 8.54
N GLY A 254 -13.87 10.91 8.24
CA GLY A 254 -15.08 11.69 7.92
C GLY A 254 -15.83 11.25 6.67
N ASP A 255 -15.17 10.56 5.73
CA ASP A 255 -15.80 10.00 4.52
C ASP A 255 -16.21 8.53 4.66
N LYS A 256 -16.13 7.93 5.86
CA LYS A 256 -16.35 6.48 6.04
C LYS A 256 -17.72 5.99 5.55
N GLU A 257 -18.77 6.77 5.79
CA GLU A 257 -20.14 6.40 5.40
C GLU A 257 -20.39 6.49 3.90
N THR A 258 -19.71 7.39 3.20
CA THR A 258 -19.88 7.63 1.77
C THR A 258 -18.94 6.80 0.92
N PHE A 259 -17.71 6.54 1.40
CA PHE A 259 -16.66 5.88 0.62
C PHE A 259 -16.95 4.41 0.32
N PHE A 260 -17.54 3.66 1.25
CA PHE A 260 -17.87 2.24 1.06
C PHE A 260 -19.26 2.01 0.45
N ASN A 261 -19.90 3.06 -0.07
CA ASN A 261 -21.20 2.94 -0.70
C ASN A 261 -21.05 2.55 -2.18
N PHE A 262 -20.88 1.25 -2.42
CA PHE A 262 -20.84 0.66 -3.77
C PHE A 262 -22.28 0.47 -4.29
N ARG A 263 -22.96 1.56 -4.61
CA ARG A 263 -24.24 1.53 -5.33
C ARG A 263 -24.05 1.43 -6.83
#